data_AF-A0A2G6NHB7-F1
#
_entry.id   AF-A0A2G6NHB7-F1
#
_cell.length_a   1.000
_cell.length_b   1.000
_cell.length_c   1.000
_cell.angle_alpha   90.00
_cell.angle_beta   90.00
_cell.angle_gamma   90.00
#
_symmetry.space_group_name_H-M   'P 1'
#
loop_
_entity.id
_entity.type
_entity.pdbx_description
1 polymer ?
#
loop_
_entity_poly.entity_id
_entity_poly.type
_entity_poly.pdbx_seq_one_letter_code
_entity_poly.pdbx_strand_id
1 'polypeptide(L)'
;MMTQAKIFRSQNEQMIGLSYACDEITIVLNEIKQADYKKKFSPAHNFAIRAGDDTVGEIRFRIGQNKHLCNYAGQIGYDIDRRYRCNRYATKALKAILPHCFQYFPSLFITCNVDNIPSIKTIESVVHVYHGIVTIPKNTLMYREGNRKKRVYELLN
;
A
#
# COMPACT_ATOMS: atom_id res chain seq x y z
N MET A 1 22.83 6.05 26.39
CA MET A 1 22.58 6.50 25.00
C MET A 1 21.67 5.49 24.31
N MET A 2 20.54 5.91 23.74
CA MET A 2 19.71 5.06 22.89
C MET A 2 20.33 4.97 21.49
N THR A 3 20.44 3.77 20.93
CA THR A 3 20.94 3.52 19.57
C THR A 3 20.04 4.18 18.51
N GLN A 4 20.58 4.55 17.34
CA GLN A 4 19.80 5.10 16.20
C GLN A 4 18.53 4.29 15.88
N ALA A 5 18.61 2.95 15.95
CA ALA A 5 17.46 2.06 15.76
C ALA A 5 16.35 2.24 16.82
N LYS A 6 16.69 2.64 18.05
CA LYS A 6 15.71 2.92 19.12
C LYS A 6 15.03 4.28 18.93
N ILE A 7 15.76 5.28 18.43
CA ILE A 7 15.23 6.62 18.12
C ILE A 7 14.28 6.55 16.92
N PHE A 8 14.67 5.85 15.85
CA PHE A 8 13.80 5.61 14.70
C PHE A 8 12.53 4.83 15.08
N ARG A 9 12.66 3.86 16.01
CA ARG A 9 11.53 3.09 16.52
C ARG A 9 10.59 3.93 17.40
N SER A 10 11.11 4.78 18.29
CA SER A 10 10.27 5.63 19.13
C SER A 10 9.58 6.75 18.34
N GLN A 11 10.22 7.30 17.31
CA GLN A 11 9.59 8.28 16.41
C GLN A 11 8.45 7.65 15.59
N ASN A 12 8.60 6.40 15.14
CA ASN A 12 7.53 5.70 14.43
C ASN A 12 6.35 5.34 15.36
N GLU A 13 6.60 4.86 16.57
CA GLU A 13 5.52 4.53 17.53
C GLU A 13 4.67 5.76 17.90
N GLN A 14 5.23 6.97 17.86
CA GLN A 14 4.49 8.22 18.06
C GLN A 14 3.54 8.59 16.92
N MET A 15 3.64 7.95 15.75
CA MET A 15 2.77 8.21 14.60
C MET A 15 1.49 7.40 14.63
N ILE A 16 1.38 6.40 15.51
CA ILE A 16 0.14 5.61 15.65
C ILE A 16 -1.01 6.54 16.06
N GLY A 17 -2.13 6.44 15.35
CA GLY A 17 -3.28 7.33 15.50
C GLY A 17 -3.29 8.51 14.52
N LEU A 18 -2.21 8.76 13.77
CA LEU A 18 -2.21 9.73 12.68
C LEU A 18 -3.31 9.39 11.67
N SER A 19 -4.12 10.38 11.31
CA SER A 19 -5.31 10.18 10.49
C SER A 19 -5.42 11.15 9.33
N TYR A 20 -5.93 10.66 8.21
CA TYR A 20 -6.20 11.43 6.99
C TYR A 20 -7.69 11.34 6.69
N ALA A 21 -8.40 12.47 6.73
CA ALA A 21 -9.83 12.51 6.40
C ALA A 21 -10.04 12.73 4.90
N CYS A 22 -11.02 12.04 4.32
CA CYS A 22 -11.44 12.24 2.93
C CYS A 22 -12.93 11.92 2.81
N ASP A 23 -13.75 12.94 2.61
CA ASP A 23 -15.21 12.85 2.59
C ASP A 23 -15.75 12.09 3.82
N GLU A 24 -16.46 10.98 3.60
CA GLU A 24 -17.07 10.12 4.62
C GLU A 24 -16.12 9.09 5.25
N ILE A 25 -14.84 9.07 4.85
CA ILE A 25 -13.86 8.12 5.39
C ILE A 25 -12.68 8.80 6.10
N THR A 26 -12.14 8.09 7.08
CA THR A 26 -10.89 8.46 7.78
C THR A 26 -9.91 7.30 7.69
N ILE A 27 -8.69 7.60 7.27
CA ILE A 27 -7.61 6.61 7.10
C ILE A 27 -6.65 6.78 8.27
N VAL A 28 -6.60 5.81 9.17
CA VAL A 28 -5.89 5.90 10.47
C VAL A 28 -4.72 4.95 10.49
N LEU A 29 -3.51 5.45 10.76
CA LEU A 29 -2.31 4.65 10.97
C LEU A 29 -2.46 3.85 12.26
N ASN A 30 -2.74 2.56 12.16
CA ASN A 30 -3.02 1.70 13.31
C ASN A 30 -1.81 0.85 13.72
N GLU A 31 -0.88 0.60 12.80
CA GLU A 31 0.24 -0.30 13.05
C GLU A 31 1.44 0.06 12.17
N ILE A 32 2.65 0.02 12.76
CA ILE A 32 3.91 0.09 12.02
C ILE A 32 4.64 -1.24 12.21
N LYS A 33 4.75 -1.99 11.13
CA LYS A 33 5.49 -3.25 11.07
C LYS A 33 6.95 -2.98 10.79
N GLN A 34 7.81 -3.57 11.63
CA GLN A 34 9.25 -3.62 11.37
C GLN A 34 9.56 -4.64 10.26
N ALA A 35 10.74 -4.53 9.66
CA ALA A 35 11.22 -5.52 8.70
C ALA A 35 11.26 -6.92 9.30
N ASP A 36 10.84 -7.93 8.53
CA ASP A 36 11.11 -9.34 8.81
C ASP A 36 11.95 -9.90 7.67
N TYR A 37 13.28 -9.86 7.84
CA TYR A 37 14.22 -10.32 6.83
C TYR A 37 14.14 -11.83 6.58
N LYS A 38 13.75 -12.63 7.58
CA LYS A 38 13.57 -14.09 7.43
C LYS A 38 12.41 -14.39 6.49
N LYS A 39 11.31 -13.63 6.62
CA LYS A 39 10.14 -13.72 5.74
C LYS A 39 10.25 -12.85 4.48
N LYS A 40 11.36 -12.12 4.31
CA LYS A 40 11.60 -11.15 3.22
C LYS A 40 10.52 -10.06 3.16
N PHE A 41 10.02 -9.62 4.31
CA PHE A 41 9.03 -8.56 4.41
C PHE A 41 9.72 -7.23 4.73
N SER A 42 9.45 -6.23 3.88
CA SER A 42 9.79 -4.83 4.15
C SER A 42 9.02 -4.29 5.36
N PRO A 43 9.56 -3.30 6.08
CA PRO A 43 8.76 -2.52 7.02
C PRO A 43 7.51 -1.97 6.34
N ALA A 44 6.43 -1.76 7.10
CA ALA A 44 5.19 -1.26 6.53
C ALA A 44 4.40 -0.42 7.53
N HIS A 45 3.72 0.61 7.01
CA HIS A 45 2.67 1.34 7.72
C HIS A 45 1.33 0.75 7.29
N ASN A 46 0.57 0.22 8.24
CA ASN A 46 -0.77 -0.27 8.00
C ASN A 46 -1.76 0.78 8.47
N PHE A 47 -2.71 1.09 7.60
CA PHE A 47 -3.77 2.03 7.86
C PHE A 47 -5.10 1.30 7.85
N ALA A 48 -5.95 1.57 8.83
CA ALA A 48 -7.36 1.22 8.78
C ALA A 48 -8.13 2.29 7.99
N ILE A 49 -9.02 1.86 7.11
CA ILE A 49 -9.99 2.75 6.46
C ILE A 49 -11.28 2.67 7.26
N ARG A 50 -11.73 3.79 7.82
CA ARG A 50 -12.94 3.88 8.65
C ARG A 50 -14.02 4.69 7.95
N ALA A 51 -15.27 4.24 8.05
CA ALA A 51 -16.45 5.01 7.67
C ALA A 51 -17.36 5.10 8.90
N GLY A 52 -17.39 6.27 9.56
CA GLY A 52 -17.93 6.38 10.92
C GLY A 52 -17.18 5.46 11.89
N ASP A 53 -17.93 4.66 12.65
CA ASP A 53 -17.36 3.71 13.62
C ASP A 53 -16.83 2.43 12.99
N ASP A 54 -17.26 2.10 11.77
CA ASP A 54 -16.90 0.85 11.09
C ASP A 54 -15.51 0.92 10.44
N THR A 55 -14.76 -0.17 10.57
CA THR A 55 -13.55 -0.41 9.77
C THR A 55 -13.95 -1.12 8.48
N VAL A 56 -13.82 -0.44 7.35
CA VAL A 56 -14.31 -0.88 6.04
C VAL A 56 -13.22 -1.44 5.13
N GLY A 57 -11.95 -1.29 5.52
CA GLY A 57 -10.82 -1.78 4.75
C GLY A 57 -9.48 -1.39 5.35
N GLU A 58 -8.43 -1.62 4.58
CA GLU A 58 -7.05 -1.33 4.99
C GLU A 58 -6.18 -0.87 3.81
N ILE A 59 -5.14 -0.10 4.14
CA ILE A 59 -4.02 0.16 3.24
C ILE A 59 -2.72 -0.31 3.91
N ARG A 60 -1.89 -1.02 3.16
CA ARG A 60 -0.54 -1.43 3.54
C ARG A 60 0.46 -0.68 2.68
N PHE A 61 1.16 0.28 3.28
CA PHE A 61 2.25 1.00 2.66
C PHE A 61 3.60 0.40 3.08
N ARG A 62 4.29 -0.25 2.16
CA ARG A 62 5.57 -0.93 2.36
C ARG A 62 6.73 0.03 2.10
N ILE A 63 7.62 0.14 3.08
CA ILE A 63 8.80 1.00 3.02
C ILE A 63 9.95 0.21 2.38
N GLY A 64 10.20 0.49 1.10
CA GLY A 64 11.35 -0.02 0.35
C GLY A 64 11.16 0.16 -1.15
N GLN A 65 12.27 0.08 -1.90
CA GLN A 65 12.28 0.24 -3.35
C GLN A 65 13.21 -0.80 -3.99
N ASN A 66 12.84 -2.07 -3.84
CA ASN A 66 13.56 -3.18 -4.49
C ASN A 66 12.78 -3.70 -5.69
N LYS A 67 13.45 -4.49 -6.55
CA LYS A 67 12.84 -5.07 -7.77
C LYS A 67 11.54 -5.83 -7.49
N HIS A 68 11.41 -6.45 -6.32
CA HIS A 68 10.18 -7.18 -5.98
C HIS A 68 9.01 -6.23 -5.71
N LEU A 69 9.24 -5.13 -4.99
CA LEU A 69 8.22 -4.11 -4.74
C LEU A 69 7.87 -3.34 -6.02
N CYS A 70 8.86 -2.89 -6.79
CA CYS A 70 8.60 -2.07 -7.98
C CYS A 70 7.86 -2.85 -9.09
N ASN A 71 8.08 -4.17 -9.20
CA ASN A 71 7.54 -4.94 -10.32
C ASN A 71 6.38 -5.88 -9.94
N TYR A 72 6.26 -6.35 -8.69
CA TYR A 72 5.34 -7.45 -8.39
C TYR A 72 4.42 -7.21 -7.20
N ALA A 73 4.94 -6.68 -6.09
CA ALA A 73 4.14 -6.47 -4.88
C ALA A 73 3.48 -5.09 -4.82
N GLY A 74 4.13 -4.08 -5.42
CA GLY A 74 3.84 -2.68 -5.15
C GLY A 74 4.30 -2.26 -3.75
N GLN A 75 4.49 -0.96 -3.58
CA GLN A 75 4.65 -0.32 -2.28
C GLN A 75 3.30 -0.11 -1.59
N ILE A 76 2.21 0.03 -2.34
CA ILE A 76 0.87 0.21 -1.77
C ILE A 76 0.01 -1.01 -2.13
N GLY A 77 -0.53 -1.67 -1.11
CA GLY A 77 -1.62 -2.63 -1.25
C GLY A 77 -2.84 -2.15 -0.47
N TYR A 78 -4.04 -2.45 -0.95
CA TYR A 78 -5.28 -2.08 -0.26
C TYR A 78 -6.31 -3.20 -0.41
N ASP A 79 -7.25 -3.25 0.53
CA ASP A 79 -8.45 -4.07 0.43
C ASP A 79 -9.64 -3.34 1.06
N ILE A 80 -10.82 -3.59 0.49
CA ILE A 80 -12.10 -3.10 1.02
C ILE A 80 -12.96 -4.33 1.27
N ASP A 81 -13.49 -4.44 2.49
CA ASP A 81 -14.43 -5.48 2.87
C ASP A 81 -15.59 -5.49 1.88
N ARG A 82 -15.94 -6.70 1.43
CA ARG A 82 -16.93 -6.92 0.36
C ARG A 82 -18.25 -6.19 0.61
N ARG A 83 -18.67 -6.04 1.86
CA ARG A 83 -19.92 -5.37 2.26
C ARG A 83 -19.91 -3.87 1.98
N TYR A 84 -18.74 -3.25 1.92
CA TYR A 84 -18.54 -1.81 1.75
C TYR A 84 -17.98 -1.42 0.38
N ARG A 85 -17.90 -2.36 -0.58
CA ARG A 85 -17.48 -2.09 -1.95
C ARG A 85 -18.51 -1.23 -2.69
N CYS A 86 -18.13 -0.75 -3.87
CA CYS A 86 -18.92 0.18 -4.72
C CYS A 86 -19.07 1.61 -4.16
N ASN A 87 -18.52 1.93 -2.99
CA ASN A 87 -18.46 3.30 -2.43
C ASN A 87 -17.21 4.11 -2.84
N ARG A 88 -16.37 3.56 -3.72
CA ARG A 88 -15.07 4.16 -4.13
C ARG A 88 -14.07 4.39 -2.99
N TYR A 89 -14.26 3.77 -1.82
CA TYR A 89 -13.39 3.91 -0.66
C TYR A 89 -11.91 3.60 -0.96
N ALA A 90 -11.62 2.61 -1.79
CA ALA A 90 -10.24 2.32 -2.19
C ALA A 90 -9.56 3.51 -2.89
N THR A 91 -10.26 4.17 -3.82
CA THR A 91 -9.74 5.36 -4.53
C THR A 91 -9.58 6.54 -3.58
N LYS A 92 -10.60 6.81 -2.75
CA LYS A 92 -10.56 7.92 -1.77
C LYS A 92 -9.42 7.74 -0.77
N ALA A 93 -9.31 6.55 -0.19
CA ALA A 93 -8.28 6.22 0.78
C ALA A 93 -6.88 6.27 0.16
N LEU A 94 -6.71 5.76 -1.06
CA LEU A 94 -5.43 5.83 -1.77
C LEU A 94 -4.99 7.30 -1.92
N LYS A 95 -5.86 8.17 -2.44
CA LYS A 95 -5.56 9.61 -2.60
C LYS A 95 -5.21 10.29 -1.27
N ALA A 96 -5.97 10.00 -0.21
CA ALA A 96 -5.80 10.61 1.09
C ALA A 96 -4.42 10.36 1.71
N ILE A 97 -3.83 9.19 1.47
CA ILE A 97 -2.52 8.83 2.06
C ILE A 97 -1.32 9.17 1.17
N LEU A 98 -1.51 9.56 -0.10
CA LEU A 98 -0.38 9.85 -0.99
C LEU A 98 0.59 10.90 -0.43
N PRO A 99 0.13 12.03 0.16
CA PRO A 99 1.03 13.00 0.77
C PRO A 99 1.89 12.42 1.90
N HIS A 100 1.38 11.42 2.63
CA HIS A 100 2.16 10.68 3.62
C HIS A 100 3.23 9.82 2.94
N CYS A 101 2.83 9.03 1.94
CA CYS A 101 3.74 8.13 1.24
C CYS A 101 4.88 8.88 0.52
N PHE A 102 4.60 10.06 -0.04
CA PHE A 102 5.60 10.87 -0.74
C PHE A 102 6.65 11.51 0.17
N GLN A 103 6.44 11.52 1.49
CA GLN A 103 7.51 11.87 2.44
C GLN A 103 8.65 10.84 2.46
N TYR A 104 8.41 9.62 1.98
CA TYR A 104 9.38 8.54 1.98
C TYR A 104 10.04 8.31 0.61
N PHE A 105 9.30 8.55 -0.47
CA PHE A 105 9.77 8.30 -1.83
C PHE A 105 9.24 9.38 -2.79
N PRO A 106 10.05 9.84 -3.77
CA PRO A 106 9.59 10.81 -4.77
C PRO A 106 8.60 10.20 -5.79
N SER A 107 8.62 8.88 -5.94
CA SER A 107 7.62 8.12 -6.70
C SER A 107 7.31 6.79 -6.03
N LEU A 108 6.14 6.23 -6.33
CA LEU A 108 5.64 5.01 -5.70
C LEU A 108 5.12 4.03 -6.76
N PHE A 109 5.45 2.76 -6.60
CA PHE A 109 4.94 1.70 -7.48
C PHE A 109 3.71 1.03 -6.86
N ILE A 110 2.68 0.84 -7.68
CA ILE A 110 1.49 0.07 -7.33
C ILE A 110 1.22 -0.97 -8.41
N THR A 111 0.83 -2.17 -7.99
CA THR A 111 0.61 -3.29 -8.91
C THR A 111 -0.71 -3.97 -8.64
N CYS A 112 -1.31 -4.55 -9.68
CA CYS A 112 -2.50 -5.40 -9.55
C CYS A 112 -2.42 -6.57 -10.52
N ASN A 113 -3.23 -7.62 -10.28
CA ASN A 113 -3.37 -8.69 -11.26
C ASN A 113 -4.07 -8.17 -12.51
N VAL A 114 -3.72 -8.73 -13.67
CA VAL A 114 -4.23 -8.31 -14.98
C VAL A 114 -5.75 -8.48 -15.14
N ASP A 115 -6.35 -9.35 -14.33
CA ASP A 115 -7.78 -9.68 -14.30
C ASP A 115 -8.55 -8.97 -13.17
N ASN A 116 -7.86 -8.20 -12.31
CA ASN A 116 -8.50 -7.47 -11.23
C ASN A 116 -9.06 -6.13 -11.74
N ILE A 117 -10.16 -6.21 -12.49
CA ILE A 117 -10.86 -5.06 -13.09
C ILE A 117 -11.18 -3.96 -12.05
N PRO A 118 -11.69 -4.27 -10.83
CA PRO A 118 -11.91 -3.26 -9.81
C PRO A 118 -10.62 -2.49 -9.45
N SER A 119 -9.52 -3.19 -9.17
CA SER A 119 -8.26 -2.52 -8.84
C SER A 119 -7.68 -1.75 -10.02
N ILE A 120 -7.82 -2.24 -11.25
CA ILE A 120 -7.39 -1.51 -12.46
C ILE A 120 -8.09 -0.16 -12.51
N LYS A 121 -9.42 -0.12 -12.39
CA LYS A 121 -10.20 1.13 -12.40
C LYS A 121 -9.83 2.05 -11.24
N THR A 122 -9.63 1.50 -10.04
CA THR A 122 -9.21 2.28 -8.87
C THR A 122 -7.83 2.91 -9.10
N ILE A 123 -6.85 2.13 -9.56
CA ILE A 123 -5.47 2.57 -9.74
C ILE A 123 -5.38 3.60 -10.88
N GLU A 124 -5.98 3.32 -12.03
CA GLU A 124 -5.99 4.21 -13.20
C GLU A 124 -6.71 5.55 -12.95
N SER A 125 -7.53 5.65 -11.90
CA SER A 125 -8.15 6.91 -11.47
C SER A 125 -7.23 7.82 -10.62
N VAL A 126 -6.02 7.36 -10.28
CA VAL A 126 -5.09 8.05 -9.38
C VAL A 126 -3.65 8.09 -9.91
N VAL A 127 -3.21 7.07 -10.65
CA VAL A 127 -1.83 6.96 -11.14
C VAL A 127 -1.56 7.85 -12.35
N HIS A 128 -0.28 8.18 -12.53
CA HIS A 128 0.19 9.03 -13.62
C HIS A 128 0.80 8.21 -14.77
N VAL A 129 1.48 7.10 -14.45
CA VAL A 129 2.24 6.32 -15.43
C VAL A 129 1.85 4.84 -15.35
N TYR A 130 1.61 4.23 -16.51
CA TYR A 130 1.44 2.80 -16.68
C TYR A 130 2.67 2.19 -17.37
N HIS A 131 3.37 1.30 -16.67
CA HIS A 131 4.61 0.67 -17.14
C HIS A 131 4.39 -0.62 -17.94
N GLY A 132 3.15 -1.11 -17.99
CA GLY A 132 2.80 -2.32 -18.73
C GLY A 132 2.56 -3.54 -17.85
N ILE A 133 2.60 -4.71 -18.48
CA ILE A 133 2.39 -6.01 -17.84
C ILE A 133 3.73 -6.72 -17.68
N VAL A 134 4.05 -7.15 -16.46
CA VAL A 134 5.22 -7.97 -16.18
C VAL A 134 4.82 -9.39 -15.82
N THR A 135 5.67 -10.35 -16.19
CA THR A 135 5.49 -11.76 -15.81
C THR A 135 6.18 -12.02 -14.47
N ILE A 136 5.48 -12.69 -13.56
CA ILE A 136 6.01 -13.05 -12.25
C ILE A 136 6.98 -14.24 -12.42
N PRO A 137 8.21 -14.16 -11.90
CA PRO A 137 9.16 -15.27 -11.98
C PRO A 137 8.66 -16.52 -11.25
N LYS A 138 8.88 -17.70 -11.86
CA LYS A 138 8.39 -19.00 -11.37
C LYS A 138 8.89 -19.38 -9.96
N ASN A 139 10.05 -18.86 -9.57
CA ASN A 139 10.69 -19.13 -8.28
C ASN A 139 10.18 -18.23 -7.13
N THR A 140 9.12 -17.44 -7.35
CA THR A 140 8.56 -16.56 -6.32
C THR A 140 7.37 -17.19 -5.59
N LEU A 141 7.15 -16.78 -4.33
CA LEU A 141 5.96 -17.19 -3.57
C LEU A 141 4.66 -16.80 -4.30
N MET A 142 4.62 -15.59 -4.86
CA MET A 142 3.47 -15.11 -5.65
C MET A 142 3.09 -16.03 -6.80
N TYR A 143 4.09 -16.62 -7.47
CA TYR A 143 3.85 -17.58 -8.53
C TYR A 143 3.23 -18.88 -7.97
N ARG A 144 3.74 -19.36 -6.82
CA ARG A 144 3.16 -20.52 -6.14
C ARG A 144 1.72 -20.29 -5.69
N GLU A 145 1.38 -19.05 -5.33
CA GLU A 145 0.02 -18.61 -4.96
C GLU A 145 -0.90 -18.37 -6.17
N GLY A 146 -0.47 -18.72 -7.38
CA GLY A 146 -1.31 -18.65 -8.59
C GLY A 146 -1.20 -17.34 -9.37
N ASN A 147 -0.49 -16.33 -8.88
CA ASN A 147 -0.29 -15.10 -9.64
C ASN A 147 0.67 -15.37 -10.82
N ARG A 148 0.38 -14.79 -12.00
CA ARG A 148 1.20 -15.01 -13.22
C ARG A 148 1.71 -13.71 -13.81
N LYS A 149 0.88 -12.68 -13.84
CA LYS A 149 1.17 -11.40 -14.46
C LYS A 149 0.67 -10.27 -13.58
N LYS A 150 1.40 -9.16 -13.55
CA LYS A 150 1.03 -7.93 -12.85
C LYS A 150 1.00 -6.77 -13.82
N ARG A 151 0.00 -5.90 -13.70
CA ARG A 151 0.06 -4.54 -14.24
C ARG A 151 0.86 -3.70 -13.27
N VAL A 152 1.79 -2.90 -13.79
CA VAL A 152 2.68 -2.06 -13.00
C VAL A 152 2.39 -0.60 -13.32
N TYR A 153 2.20 0.19 -12.27
CA TYR A 153 1.92 1.62 -12.36
C TYR A 153 2.84 2.38 -11.42
N GLU A 154 3.03 3.66 -11.73
CA GLU A 154 3.81 4.59 -10.91
C GLU A 154 3.00 5.86 -10.61
N LEU A 155 3.08 6.25 -9.33
CA LEU A 155 2.55 7.50 -8.78
C LEU A 155 3.72 8.47 -8.64
N LEU A 156 3.54 9.67 -9.17
CA LEU A 156 4.47 10.79 -9.05
C LEU A 156 3.89 11.81 -8.07
N ASN A 157 4.76 12.43 -7.26
CA ASN A 157 4.38 13.52 -6.35
C ASN A 157 4.11 14.82 -7.09
#